data_AF-A0A975GA10-F1
#
_entry.id   AF-A0A975GA10-F1
#
_cell.length_a   1.000
_cell.length_b   1.000
_cell.length_c   1.000
_cell.angle_alpha   90.00
_cell.angle_beta   90.00
_cell.angle_gamma   90.00
#
_symmetry.space_group_name_H-M   'P 1'
#
loop_
_entity.id
_entity.type
_entity.pdbx_description
1 polymer ?
#
loop_
_entity_poly.entity_id
_entity_poly.type
_entity_poly.pdbx_seq_one_letter_code
_entity_poly.pdbx_strand_id
1 'polypeptide(L)' 'MLTMTQIKNIKKMYYSKGKKVNEIVKITGHNYRTVMKYLEKDDLLYSKLFQYKK' A
#
# COMPACT_ATOMS: atom_id res chain seq x y z
N MET A 1 -11.40 -2.78 8.47
CA MET A 1 -11.23 -2.03 7.22
C MET A 1 -10.13 -1.00 7.47
N LEU A 2 -9.12 -0.89 6.61
CA LEU A 2 -7.99 0.02 6.84
C LEU A 2 -8.34 1.47 6.48
N THR A 3 -7.74 2.42 7.20
CA THR A 3 -7.80 3.84 6.82
C THR A 3 -6.97 4.12 5.58
N MET A 4 -7.29 5.19 4.87
CA MET A 4 -6.55 5.61 3.68
C MET A 4 -5.06 5.84 3.97
N THR A 5 -4.73 6.34 5.16
CA THR A 5 -3.34 6.53 5.61
C THR A 5 -2.59 5.22 5.78
N GLN A 6 -3.22 4.20 6.38
CA GLN A 6 -2.58 2.90 6.54
C GLN A 6 -2.37 2.22 5.18
N ILE A 7 -3.34 2.34 4.25
CA ILE A 7 -3.22 1.85 2.87
C ILE A 7 -2.07 2.54 2.13
N LYS A 8 -1.98 3.87 2.23
CA LYS A 8 -0.86 4.65 1.65
C LYS A 8 0.48 4.20 2.22
N ASN A 9 0.55 3.91 3.52
CA ASN A 9 1.79 3.44 4.15
C ASN A 9 2.18 2.03 3.65
N ILE A 10 1.23 1.10 3.56
CA ILE A 10 1.44 -0.24 2.98
C ILE A 10 2.03 -0.14 1.57
N LYS A 11 1.42 0.68 0.71
CA LYS A 11 1.86 0.88 -0.68
C LYS A 11 3.22 1.56 -0.79
N LYS A 12 3.47 2.58 0.03
CA LYS A 12 4.78 3.24 0.10
C LYS A 12 5.87 2.25 0.51
N MET A 13 5.59 1.36 1.45
CA MET A 13 6.54 0.32 1.86
C MET A 13 6.83 -0.68 0.72
N TYR A 14 5.81 -1.08 -0.04
CA TYR A 14 5.98 -2.01 -1.16
C TYR A 14 6.65 -1.35 -2.37
N TYR A 15 6.06 -0.31 -2.93
CA TYR A 15 6.50 0.30 -4.19
C TYR A 15 7.70 1.24 -4.03
N SER A 16 7.74 2.05 -2.95
CA SER A 16 8.82 3.05 -2.80
C SER A 16 10.01 2.52 -2.01
N LYS A 17 9.79 1.63 -1.03
CA LYS A 17 10.87 1.07 -0.19
C LYS A 17 11.27 -0.36 -0.59
N GLY A 18 10.60 -0.98 -1.56
CA GLY A 18 10.92 -2.32 -2.05
C GLY A 18 10.74 -3.45 -1.03
N LYS A 19 9.94 -3.24 0.03
CA LYS A 19 9.72 -4.25 1.07
C LYS A 19 8.88 -5.41 0.55
N LYS A 20 9.20 -6.63 0.98
CA LYS A 20 8.37 -7.81 0.69
C LYS A 20 7.09 -7.79 1.51
N VAL A 21 6.03 -8.38 0.98
CA VAL A 21 4.70 -8.46 1.65
C VAL A 21 4.82 -9.05 3.07
N ASN A 22 5.64 -10.07 3.26
CA ASN A 22 5.86 -10.69 4.58
C ASN A 22 6.50 -9.72 5.60
N GLU A 23 7.36 -8.80 5.16
CA GLU A 23 7.92 -7.78 6.05
C GLU A 23 6.86 -6.74 6.40
N ILE A 24 6.03 -6.35 5.43
CA ILE A 24 4.94 -5.40 5.63
C ILE A 24 3.90 -5.97 6.61
N VAL A 25 3.59 -7.26 6.51
CA VAL A 25 2.74 -7.99 7.46
C VAL A 25 3.30 -7.87 8.88
N LYS A 26 4.60 -8.11 9.07
CA LYS A 26 5.26 -7.98 10.39
C LYS A 26 5.25 -6.55 10.92
N ILE A 27 5.51 -5.57 10.05
CA ILE A 27 5.59 -4.15 10.44
C ILE A 27 4.20 -3.58 10.78
N THR A 28 3.17 -3.97 10.04
CA THR A 28 1.83 -3.40 10.18
C THR A 28 0.92 -4.20 11.10
N GLY A 29 1.28 -5.45 11.43
CA GLY A 29 0.44 -6.37 12.19
C GLY A 29 -0.80 -6.85 11.43
N HIS A 30 -0.92 -6.52 10.14
CA HIS A 30 -2.01 -6.98 9.30
C HIS A 30 -1.68 -8.31 8.63
N ASN A 31 -2.68 -9.16 8.46
CA ASN A 31 -2.48 -10.44 7.78
C ASN A 31 -2.13 -10.28 6.30
N TYR A 32 -1.50 -11.30 5.74
CA TYR A 32 -1.03 -11.32 4.35
C TYR A 32 -2.14 -10.98 3.34
N ARG A 33 -3.32 -11.60 3.50
CA ARG A 33 -4.46 -11.37 2.59
C ARG A 33 -4.92 -9.92 2.60
N THR A 34 -4.88 -9.24 3.74
CA THR A 34 -5.24 -7.83 3.84
C THR A 34 -4.22 -6.98 3.11
N VAL A 35 -2.93 -7.18 3.37
CA VAL A 35 -1.86 -6.44 2.69
C VAL A 35 -1.98 -6.63 1.18
N MET A 36 -2.13 -7.87 0.72
CA MET A 36 -2.22 -8.18 -0.71
C MET A 36 -3.46 -7.59 -1.37
N LYS A 37 -4.64 -7.71 -0.74
CA LYS A 37 -5.89 -7.11 -1.22
C LYS A 37 -5.76 -5.61 -1.48
N TYR A 38 -5.00 -4.89 -0.65
CA TYR A 38 -4.81 -3.45 -0.82
C TYR A 38 -3.71 -3.09 -1.81
N LEU A 39 -2.71 -3.96 -2.02
CA LEU A 39 -1.74 -3.82 -3.10
C LEU A 39 -2.39 -4.09 -4.47
N GLU A 40 -3.28 -5.08 -4.57
CA GLU A 40 -3.98 -5.46 -5.81
C GLU A 40 -5.10 -4.50 -6.20
N LYS A 41 -5.72 -3.81 -5.22
CA LYS A 41 -6.83 -2.87 -5.47
C LYS A 41 -6.45 -1.59 -6.23
N ASP A 42 -5.29 -1.55 -6.86
CA ASP A 42 -4.58 -0.32 -7.17
C ASP A 42 -4.34 -0.01 -8.65
N ASP A 43 -5.30 -0.35 -9.51
CA ASP A 43 -5.19 -0.01 -10.93
C ASP A 43 -5.72 1.40 -11.30
N LEU A 44 -6.39 2.13 -10.38
CA LEU A 44 -7.17 3.31 -10.80
C LEU A 44 -6.98 4.63 -10.04
N LEU A 45 -6.39 4.64 -8.83
CA LEU A 45 -6.40 5.86 -7.98
C LEU A 45 -5.03 6.56 -7.80
N TYR A 46 -3.90 5.86 -7.95
CA TYR A 46 -2.59 6.47 -7.69
C TYR A 46 -2.04 7.27 -8.87
N SER A 47 -2.50 7.00 -10.10
CA SER A 47 -2.17 7.78 -11.30
C SER A 47 -2.57 9.26 -11.17
N LYS A 48 -3.74 9.54 -10.57
CA LYS A 48 -4.22 10.94 -10.41
C LYS A 48 -3.48 11.72 -9.34
N LEU A 49 -2.99 11.09 -8.26
CA LEU A 49 -2.36 11.82 -7.15
C LEU A 49 -0.94 12.32 -7.44
N PHE A 50 -0.25 11.75 -8.43
CA PHE A 50 1.04 12.26 -8.90
C PHE A 50 0.90 13.31 -10.01
N GLN A 51 -0.26 13.43 -10.67
CA GLN A 51 -0.49 14.44 -11.70
C GLN A 51 -0.78 15.85 -11.16
N TYR A 52 -1.23 16.00 -9.91
CA TYR A 52 -1.55 17.31 -9.30
C TYR A 52 -0.39 17.97 -8.53
N LYS A 53 0.85 17.54 -8.78
CA LYS A 53 2.06 18.22 -8.28
C LYS A 53 2.89 18.84 -9.42
N LYS A 54 2.22 19.51 -10.37
CA LYS A 54 2.87 20.37 -11.37
C LYS A 54 2.45 21.80 -11.15
#